data_AF-A0A951ZLQ1-F1
#
_entry.id   AF-A0A951ZLQ1-F1
#
_cell.length_a   1.000
_cell.length_b   1.000
_cell.length_c   1.000
_cell.angle_alpha   90.00
_cell.angle_beta   90.00
_cell.angle_gamma   90.00
#
_symmetry.space_group_name_H-M   'P 1'
#
loop_
_entity.id
_entity.type
_entity.pdbx_description
1 polymer ?
#
loop_
_entity_poly.entity_id
_entity_poly.type
_entity_poly.pdbx_seq_one_letter_code
_entity_poly.pdbx_strand_id
1 'polypeptide(L)'
;MSILFDEIVFGPLHSRRYGHSLGINLLPLDNKVCNYNCIYCECGWTDLKKQKIRLTPFDQVKDAVEQRFAELNRCQTPVDHITFAGNGEPTMHPDFARVVD
;
A
#
# COMPACT_ATOMS: atom_id res chain seq x y z
N MET A 1 -8.98 -3.92 -17.32
CA MET A 1 -8.59 -2.65 -16.68
C MET A 1 -8.25 -3.00 -15.24
N SER A 2 -6.97 -2.97 -14.88
CA SER A 2 -6.49 -3.24 -13.52
C SER A 2 -6.19 -1.91 -12.85
N ILE A 3 -6.67 -1.72 -11.62
CA ILE A 3 -6.35 -0.55 -10.82
C ILE A 3 -5.13 -0.93 -9.98
N LEU A 4 -4.00 -0.26 -10.24
CA LEU A 4 -2.81 -0.35 -9.41
C LEU A 4 -2.56 1.01 -8.77
N PHE A 5 -2.04 0.97 -7.55
CA PHE A 5 -1.58 2.14 -6.82
C PHE A 5 -0.13 2.44 -7.22
N ASP A 6 0.12 3.68 -7.64
CA ASP A 6 1.40 4.20 -8.09
C ASP A 6 2.18 4.95 -7.00
N GLU A 7 1.65 4.98 -5.77
CA GLU A 7 2.27 5.57 -4.60
C GLU A 7 2.49 4.52 -3.48
N ILE A 8 3.55 4.72 -2.68
CA ILE A 8 3.81 3.91 -1.48
C ILE A 8 2.81 4.27 -0.37
N VAL A 9 2.47 5.55 -0.22
CA VAL A 9 1.52 6.04 0.79
C VAL A 9 0.50 6.96 0.13
N PHE A 10 -0.77 6.58 0.19
CA PHE A 10 -1.87 7.28 -0.48
C PHE A 10 -2.98 7.67 0.51
N GLY A 11 -3.79 8.68 0.15
CA GLY A 11 -4.86 9.20 0.99
C GLY A 11 -4.48 10.47 1.78
N PRO A 12 -4.99 10.68 3.01
CA PRO A 12 -5.98 9.87 3.70
C PRO A 12 -7.32 9.91 2.96
N LEU A 13 -7.88 8.72 2.72
CA LEU A 13 -9.19 8.55 2.09
C LEU A 13 -10.26 8.66 3.18
N HIS A 14 -11.35 9.38 2.90
CA HIS A 14 -12.49 9.43 3.81
C HIS A 14 -13.33 8.15 3.69
N SER A 15 -13.01 7.17 4.54
CA SER A 15 -13.71 5.90 4.68
C SER A 15 -14.95 6.08 5.55
N ARG A 16 -16.09 5.53 5.08
CA ARG A 16 -17.31 5.47 5.90
C ARG A 16 -17.15 4.64 7.18
N ARG A 17 -16.23 3.68 7.21
CA ARG A 17 -16.02 2.76 8.35
C ARG A 17 -14.86 3.19 9.24
N TYR A 18 -13.85 3.82 8.66
CA TYR A 18 -12.55 4.09 9.29
C TYR A 18 -12.16 5.57 9.26
N GLY A 19 -13.11 6.49 9.09
CA GLY A 19 -12.82 7.93 9.05
C GLY A 19 -11.75 8.28 8.01
N HIS A 20 -10.78 9.11 8.38
CA HIS A 20 -9.62 9.45 7.58
C HIS A 20 -8.58 8.32 7.63
N SER A 21 -8.62 7.42 6.65
CA SER A 21 -7.69 6.29 6.57
C SER A 21 -6.53 6.57 5.61
N LEU A 22 -5.31 6.49 6.12
CA LEU A 22 -4.09 6.49 5.31
C LEU A 22 -3.84 5.09 4.74
N GLY A 23 -3.54 4.99 3.45
CA GLY A 23 -3.21 3.72 2.80
C GLY A 23 -1.71 3.54 2.64
N ILE A 24 -1.20 2.34 2.90
CA ILE A 24 0.20 1.97 2.69
C ILE A 24 0.28 0.75 1.75
N ASN A 25 0.93 0.95 0.60
CA ASN A 25 1.25 -0.08 -0.38
C ASN A 25 2.71 -0.52 -0.22
N LEU A 26 2.92 -1.74 0.28
CA LEU A 26 4.26 -2.35 0.43
C LEU A 26 4.72 -3.10 -0.83
N LEU A 27 3.81 -3.28 -1.78
CA LEU A 27 4.05 -4.07 -2.97
C LEU A 27 4.55 -3.17 -4.10
N PRO A 28 5.11 -3.75 -5.18
CA PRO A 28 5.62 -2.96 -6.29
C PRO A 28 4.53 -2.05 -6.88
N LEU A 29 4.93 -0.88 -7.35
CA LEU A 29 3.99 0.11 -7.89
C LEU A 29 3.52 -0.23 -9.32
N ASP A 30 4.26 -1.09 -10.02
CA ASP A 30 4.05 -1.43 -11.43
C ASP A 30 3.37 -2.79 -11.64
N ASN A 31 3.27 -3.63 -10.60
CA ASN A 31 2.68 -4.95 -10.75
C ASN A 31 2.02 -5.49 -9.47
N LYS A 32 1.06 -6.39 -9.66
CA LYS A 32 0.35 -7.06 -8.57
C LYS A 32 1.19 -8.22 -8.00
N VAL A 33 1.35 -8.27 -6.68
CA VAL A 33 1.99 -9.37 -5.96
C VAL A 33 1.02 -9.94 -4.93
N CYS A 34 0.51 -11.14 -5.20
CA CYS A 34 -0.47 -11.78 -4.34
C CYS A 34 -0.31 -13.30 -4.45
N ASN A 35 -0.53 -14.03 -3.37
CA ASN A 35 -0.56 -15.50 -3.35
C ASN A 35 -1.90 -16.07 -3.83
N TYR A 36 -2.90 -15.21 -4.01
CA TYR A 36 -4.20 -15.55 -4.59
C TYR A 36 -4.37 -14.95 -5.99
N ASN A 37 -5.29 -15.54 -6.75
CA ASN A 37 -5.68 -15.07 -8.07
C ASN A 37 -7.20 -14.95 -8.20
N CYS A 38 -7.80 -14.12 -7.34
CA CYS A 38 -9.25 -13.96 -7.26
C CYS A 38 -9.83 -13.38 -8.56
N ILE A 39 -10.88 -14.02 -9.09
CA ILE A 39 -11.57 -13.62 -10.33
C ILE A 39 -12.20 -12.22 -10.29
N TYR A 40 -12.41 -11.70 -9.07
CA TYR A 40 -13.08 -10.43 -8.79
C TYR A 40 -12.12 -9.33 -8.34
N CYS A 41 -10.81 -9.59 -8.35
CA CYS A 41 -9.83 -8.62 -7.85
C CYS A 41 -9.69 -7.41 -8.79
N GLU A 42 -9.89 -6.20 -8.27
CA GLU A 42 -9.75 -4.95 -9.02
C GLU A 42 -8.30 -4.68 -9.48
N CYS A 43 -7.31 -5.25 -8.78
CA CYS A 43 -5.90 -5.20 -9.17
C CYS A 43 -5.58 -6.11 -10.38
N GLY A 44 -6.57 -6.86 -10.88
CA GLY A 44 -6.42 -7.77 -12.02
C GLY A 44 -5.82 -9.12 -11.66
N TRP A 45 -5.34 -9.83 -12.68
CA TRP A 45 -4.79 -11.18 -12.57
C TRP A 45 -3.38 -11.18 -11.97
N THR A 46 -3.11 -12.20 -11.16
CA THR A 46 -1.80 -12.46 -10.57
C THR A 46 -0.98 -13.34 -11.51
N ASP A 47 0.19 -12.86 -11.98
CA ASP A 47 1.14 -13.63 -12.79
C ASP A 47 2.57 -13.52 -12.22
N LEU A 48 2.81 -14.23 -11.11
CA LEU A 48 4.12 -14.24 -10.43
C LEU A 48 5.24 -14.90 -11.25
N LYS A 49 4.91 -15.67 -12.31
CA LYS A 49 5.90 -16.42 -13.10
C LYS A 49 6.62 -15.52 -14.12
N LYS A 50 5.98 -14.44 -14.55
CA LYS A 50 6.53 -13.53 -15.57
C LYS A 50 7.09 -12.23 -15.02
N GLN A 51 6.89 -11.95 -13.73
CA GLN A 51 7.19 -10.66 -13.13
C GLN A 51 8.45 -10.73 -12.26
N LYS A 52 9.38 -9.79 -12.46
CA LYS A 52 10.46 -9.55 -11.49
C LYS A 52 9.86 -8.78 -10.32
N ILE A 53 9.67 -9.46 -9.19
CA ILE A 53 9.16 -8.83 -7.98
C ILE A 53 10.25 -7.93 -7.39
N ARG A 54 10.04 -6.61 -7.39
CA ARG A 54 10.91 -5.64 -6.73
C ARG A 54 10.12 -4.96 -5.62
N LEU A 55 10.25 -5.52 -4.42
CA LEU A 55 9.56 -4.98 -3.24
C LEU A 55 10.20 -3.67 -2.80
N THR A 56 9.36 -2.78 -2.26
CA THR A 56 9.79 -1.48 -1.74
C THR A 56 10.59 -1.72 -0.45
N PRO A 57 11.88 -1.33 -0.37
CA PRO A 57 12.66 -1.52 0.83
C PRO A 57 12.05 -0.82 2.05
N PHE A 58 12.23 -1.40 3.24
CA PHE A 58 11.72 -0.82 4.49
C PHE A 58 12.04 0.67 4.65
N ASP A 59 13.29 1.09 4.39
CA ASP A 59 13.70 2.47 4.59
C ASP A 59 12.92 3.43 3.66
N GLN A 60 12.60 3.01 2.43
CA GLN A 60 11.77 3.81 1.52
C GLN A 60 10.31 3.91 1.98
N VAL A 61 9.77 2.83 2.55
CA VAL A 61 8.43 2.85 3.16
C VAL A 61 8.40 3.81 4.33
N LYS A 62 9.39 3.72 5.21
CA LYS A 62 9.53 4.60 6.37
C LYS A 62 9.62 6.07 5.95
N ASP A 63 10.51 6.40 5.02
CA ASP A 63 10.69 7.76 4.53
C ASP A 63 9.40 8.32 3.90
N ALA A 64 8.69 7.50 3.11
CA ALA A 64 7.43 7.89 2.50
C ALA A 64 6.32 8.14 3.54
N VAL A 65 6.25 7.31 4.58
CA VAL A 65 5.30 7.49 5.69
C VAL A 65 5.61 8.76 6.49
N GLU A 66 6.88 8.97 6.86
CA GLU A 66 7.31 10.17 7.59
C GLU A 66 7.02 11.46 6.79
N GLN A 67 7.36 11.47 5.50
CA GLN A 67 7.06 12.58 4.61
C GLN A 67 5.56 12.85 4.57
N ARG A 68 4.73 11.81 4.41
CA ARG A 68 3.28 11.97 4.31
C ARG A 68 2.67 12.51 5.59
N PHE A 69 3.10 12.02 6.75
CA PHE A 69 2.64 12.55 8.04
C PHE A 69 3.07 14.01 8.24
N ALA A 70 4.28 14.39 7.82
CA ALA A 70 4.72 15.79 7.88
C ALA A 70 3.83 16.70 7.02
N GLU A 71 3.43 16.26 5.82
CA GLU A 71 2.50 16.98 4.95
C GLU A 71 1.11 17.11 5.57
N LEU A 72 0.55 16.02 6.10
CA LEU A 72 -0.79 16.02 6.71
C LEU A 72 -0.85 16.88 7.97
N ASN A 73 0.21 16.87 8.78
CA ASN A 73 0.33 17.73 9.96
C ASN A 73 0.35 19.21 9.57
N ARG A 74 1.07 19.60 8.50
CA ARG A 74 1.07 20.99 8.01
C ARG A 74 -0.32 21.43 7.54
N CYS A 75 -1.08 20.51 6.96
CA CYS A 75 -2.44 20.77 6.48
C CYS A 75 -3.53 20.61 7.56
N GLN A 76 -3.16 20.23 8.79
CA GLN A 76 -4.09 19.90 9.87
C GLN A 76 -5.11 18.83 9.48
N THR A 77 -4.71 17.89 8.62
CA THR A 77 -5.57 16.79 8.16
C THR A 77 -5.42 15.62 9.14
N PRO A 78 -6.50 15.17 9.80
CA PRO A 78 -6.43 14.05 10.73
C PRO A 78 -6.18 12.72 9.99
N VAL A 79 -5.59 11.78 10.71
CA VAL A 79 -5.48 10.36 10.32
C VAL A 79 -6.02 9.54 11.47
N ASP A 80 -7.16 8.89 11.24
CA ASP A 80 -7.84 8.06 12.23
C ASP A 80 -7.30 6.62 12.19
N HIS A 81 -6.92 6.15 10.99
CA HIS A 81 -6.49 4.77 10.75
C HIS A 81 -5.38 4.68 9.71
N ILE A 82 -4.55 3.64 9.83
CA ILE A 82 -3.60 3.22 8.81
C ILE A 82 -4.07 1.87 8.28
N THR A 83 -4.17 1.76 6.96
CA THR A 83 -4.60 0.55 6.26
C THR A 83 -3.50 0.08 5.33
N PHE A 84 -3.01 -1.15 5.54
CA PHE A 84 -2.15 -1.83 4.57
C PHE A 84 -3.01 -2.35 3.42
N ALA A 85 -2.94 -1.67 2.29
CA ALA A 85 -3.69 -1.99 1.08
C ALA A 85 -2.89 -1.50 -0.13
N GLY A 86 -3.01 -2.19 -1.25
CA GLY A 86 -2.22 -1.86 -2.42
C GLY A 86 -2.31 -2.92 -3.50
N ASN A 87 -1.20 -3.17 -4.16
CA ASN A 87 -1.14 -4.01 -5.36
C ASN A 87 -1.10 -5.51 -5.03
N GLY A 88 -1.96 -6.00 -4.14
CA GLY A 88 -2.05 -7.42 -3.78
C GLY A 88 -2.08 -7.71 -2.27
N GLU A 89 -1.41 -8.78 -1.85
CA GLU A 89 -1.41 -9.28 -0.46
C GLU A 89 -0.23 -8.68 0.33
N PRO A 90 -0.45 -7.72 1.26
CA PRO A 90 0.64 -7.00 1.92
C PRO A 90 1.56 -7.90 2.75
N THR A 91 1.03 -9.00 3.30
CA THR A 91 1.81 -9.93 4.15
C THR A 91 2.86 -10.72 3.37
N MET A 92 2.88 -10.64 2.03
CA MET A 92 3.97 -11.18 1.22
C MET A 92 5.26 -10.35 1.30
N HIS A 93 5.21 -9.14 1.85
CA HIS A 93 6.40 -8.33 2.06
C HIS A 93 7.23 -8.88 3.23
N PRO A 94 8.54 -9.16 3.07
CA PRO A 94 9.35 -9.78 4.12
C PRO A 94 9.48 -8.89 5.36
N ASP A 95 9.48 -7.57 5.18
CA ASP A 95 9.52 -6.60 6.28
C ASP A 95 8.12 -6.23 6.82
N PHE A 96 7.03 -6.91 6.43
CA PHE A 96 5.66 -6.53 6.83
C PHE A 96 5.54 -6.30 8.34
N ALA A 97 6.01 -7.24 9.15
CA ALA A 97 5.98 -7.12 10.61
C ALA A 97 6.73 -5.88 11.11
N ARG A 98 7.93 -5.63 10.56
CA ARG A 98 8.76 -4.48 10.90
C ARG A 98 8.10 -3.14 10.53
N VAL A 99 7.27 -3.11 9.49
CA VAL A 99 6.52 -1.90 9.10
C VAL A 99 5.31 -1.67 10.02
N VAL A 100 4.72 -2.74 10.55
CA VAL A 100 3.60 -2.64 11.50
C VAL A 100 4.08 -2.16 12.89
N ASP A 101 5.27 -2.58 13.30
CA ASP A 101 5.94 -2.17 14.55
C ASP A 101 6.38 -0.69 14.57
#